data_AF-A0A4S8KEC9-F1
#
_entry.id   AF-A0A4S8KEC9-F1
#
_cell.length_a   1.000
_cell.length_b   1.000
_cell.length_c   1.000
_cell.angle_alpha   90.00
_cell.angle_beta   90.00
_cell.angle_gamma   90.00
#
_symmetry.space_group_name_H-M   'P 1'
#
loop_
_entity.id
_entity.type
_entity.pdbx_description
1 polymer ?
#
loop_
_entity_poly.entity_id
_entity_poly.type
_entity_poly.pdbx_seq_one_letter_code
_entity_poly.pdbx_strand_id
1 'polypeptide(L)'
;MDFLSSFPSPVFPALAAASVMLALFLLRPLLQRCSSTVHRRKPNYPPVAGTVFHQLLNLRQLADFQTDLSRKYRTFRILTPFCNYVYTVDPANVEHILKTNFANYGKGSFTYDLMCDFFGDGIFAVDGEKWRHQRKLASFEFSTKVLRDSSSVVFRSTAARLAKIISNAASSNEMIEIQDLLMKSTLDSICKVGFGVELDTLSGSSEEGRTFAKAFDDASAQIMLRFLDVFWKVKRFLNIGSEARMKKNLKSIDDFVYKLIDTKIEQLSQRKTGFMEKEDILSRFLIEREKNPDDMSYKYLRDIILNFVIAGRDTTAGTLSWFFYMLCKHPNVQEKVAQEVREATKIKGELTIDEFVASLTEEALNEMQYLHASLTETLRLYPAVPLDVKHCFSDDTLPDGFDVKKGDLVNYQPYPMGRMQFLWGEDAEDFRPERWLNSDGVFVPESPFKFPAFQAGPRICLGKEFAYRQMKIFAATLLCFFKFKMWEEMSTEKQGRKRERLLESDPVYKKIPVLIHNGRPICESMIIVDYIDEVWNRGASLLPSDPYDRANARFWTAYIDDKRTERRTQGGRNRTCVRLVPQLEEAFEKCSKGKEFFGGDNIGYPDNALGSRFAWVRAA
;
A
#
# COMPACT_ATOMS: atom_id res chain seq x y z
N MET A 1 34.64 25.69 10.84
CA MET A 1 35.52 26.24 9.81
C MET A 1 36.74 25.32 9.75
N ASP A 2 37.33 25.12 8.57
CA ASP A 2 38.46 24.20 8.27
C ASP A 2 38.11 22.78 7.78
N PHE A 3 37.27 22.70 6.74
CA PHE A 3 37.27 21.53 5.83
C PHE A 3 37.13 21.89 4.34
N LEU A 4 37.29 23.17 3.98
CA LEU A 4 37.05 23.68 2.62
C LEU A 4 38.27 24.33 1.94
N SER A 5 39.48 24.16 2.48
CA SER A 5 40.69 24.84 1.96
C SER A 5 41.73 23.90 1.32
N SER A 6 41.32 22.78 0.72
CA SER A 6 42.26 21.85 0.08
C SER A 6 41.69 21.19 -1.18
N PHE A 7 41.40 21.97 -2.22
CA PHE A 7 41.29 21.47 -3.58
C PHE A 7 41.90 22.47 -4.58
N PRO A 8 43.09 22.20 -5.14
CA PRO A 8 43.61 22.95 -6.26
C PRO A 8 43.20 22.25 -7.55
N SER A 9 42.07 22.64 -8.14
CA SER A 9 41.79 22.35 -9.55
C SER A 9 40.66 23.23 -10.09
N PRO A 10 40.86 23.96 -11.20
CA PRO A 10 39.79 24.73 -11.87
C PRO A 10 38.73 23.82 -12.51
N VAL A 11 38.86 22.49 -12.38
CA VAL A 11 38.00 21.49 -13.01
C VAL A 11 36.62 21.42 -12.35
N PHE A 12 36.47 21.67 -11.06
CA PHE A 12 35.16 21.58 -10.39
C PHE A 12 34.18 22.70 -10.78
N PRO A 13 34.58 24.00 -10.75
CA PRO A 13 33.73 25.07 -11.25
C PRO A 13 33.45 24.92 -12.75
N ALA A 14 34.44 24.44 -13.53
CA ALA A 14 34.28 24.19 -14.95
C ALA A 14 33.32 23.02 -15.25
N LEU A 15 33.33 21.94 -14.45
CA LEU A 15 32.37 20.83 -14.56
C LEU A 15 30.96 21.25 -14.11
N ALA A 16 30.85 22.08 -13.08
CA ALA A 16 29.57 22.67 -12.66
C ALA A 16 29.00 23.61 -13.74
N ALA A 17 29.83 24.47 -14.32
CA ALA A 17 29.45 25.34 -15.43
C ALA A 17 29.11 24.54 -16.69
N ALA A 18 29.89 23.49 -17.01
CA ALA A 18 29.63 22.62 -18.15
C ALA A 18 28.35 21.80 -17.97
N SER A 19 28.03 21.34 -16.76
CA SER A 19 26.77 20.64 -16.47
C SER A 19 25.56 21.57 -16.49
N VAL A 20 25.69 22.83 -16.03
CA VAL A 20 24.65 23.86 -16.20
C VAL A 20 24.47 24.23 -17.67
N MET A 21 25.56 24.40 -18.43
CA MET A 21 25.51 24.68 -19.87
C MET A 21 24.91 23.51 -20.65
N LEU A 22 25.26 22.27 -20.29
CA LEU A 22 24.67 21.06 -20.87
C LEU A 22 23.18 20.95 -20.53
N ALA A 23 22.78 21.25 -19.29
CA ALA A 23 21.37 21.30 -18.90
C ALA A 23 20.61 22.39 -19.68
N LEU A 24 21.18 23.58 -19.85
CA LEU A 24 20.60 24.66 -20.66
C LEU A 24 20.55 24.30 -22.16
N PHE A 25 21.55 23.57 -22.67
CA PHE A 25 21.59 23.10 -24.06
C PHE A 25 20.58 21.98 -24.32
N LEU A 26 20.34 21.10 -23.34
CA LEU A 26 19.29 20.08 -23.36
C LEU A 26 17.88 20.68 -23.15
N LEU A 27 17.77 21.81 -22.45
CA LEU A 27 16.55 22.62 -22.31
C LEU A 27 16.24 23.44 -23.57
N ARG A 28 17.23 23.69 -24.43
CA ARG A 28 17.07 24.48 -25.67
C ARG A 28 16.05 23.90 -26.65
N PRO A 29 16.00 22.59 -26.95
CA PRO A 29 14.92 22.00 -27.74
C PRO A 29 13.55 22.01 -27.04
N LEU A 30 13.50 21.99 -25.69
CA LEU A 30 12.25 22.19 -24.93
C LEU A 30 11.71 23.62 -25.09
N LEU A 31 12.59 24.63 -25.13
CA LEU A 31 12.24 26.03 -25.38
C LEU A 31 11.99 26.33 -26.88
N GLN A 32 12.72 25.70 -27.80
CA GLN A 32 12.54 25.86 -29.25
C GLN A 32 11.30 25.12 -29.80
N ARG A 33 10.82 24.06 -29.12
CA ARG A 33 9.49 23.48 -29.39
C ARG A 33 8.34 24.47 -29.16
N CYS A 34 8.59 25.62 -28.54
CA CYS A 34 7.60 26.69 -28.39
C CYS A 34 7.55 27.68 -29.57
N SER A 35 8.43 27.61 -30.59
CA SER A 35 8.51 28.67 -31.62
C SER A 35 8.29 28.21 -33.07
N SER A 36 7.71 27.05 -33.33
CA SER A 36 7.31 26.68 -34.69
C SER A 36 5.90 26.10 -34.73
N THR A 37 4.92 26.92 -35.13
CA THR A 37 3.82 26.41 -35.94
C THR A 37 3.09 27.52 -36.71
N VAL A 38 3.13 27.33 -38.03
CA VAL A 38 2.12 27.67 -39.04
C VAL A 38 0.69 27.67 -38.47
N HIS A 39 -0.16 28.59 -38.95
CA HIS A 39 -1.58 28.75 -38.61
C HIS A 39 -2.34 27.43 -38.39
N ARG A 40 -2.34 26.94 -37.15
CA ARG A 40 -3.27 25.95 -36.60
C ARG A 40 -3.94 26.57 -35.39
N ARG A 41 -5.22 26.23 -35.18
CA ARG A 41 -5.99 26.60 -33.97
C ARG A 41 -5.10 26.39 -32.73
N LYS A 42 -5.00 27.40 -31.85
CA LYS A 42 -4.22 27.27 -30.61
C LYS A 42 -4.72 26.03 -29.86
N PRO A 43 -3.86 25.03 -29.58
CA PRO A 43 -4.30 23.81 -28.93
C PRO A 43 -4.87 24.11 -27.55
N ASN A 44 -6.06 23.59 -27.28
CA ASN A 44 -6.77 23.77 -26.02
C ASN A 44 -6.28 22.72 -25.02
N TYR A 45 -5.08 22.89 -24.47
CA TYR A 45 -4.55 21.93 -23.52
C TYR A 45 -5.21 22.03 -22.14
N PRO A 46 -5.28 20.94 -21.37
CA PRO A 46 -5.69 21.00 -19.98
C PRO A 46 -4.76 21.92 -19.16
N PRO A 47 -5.27 22.54 -18.08
CA PRO A 47 -4.49 23.40 -17.21
C PRO A 47 -3.29 22.66 -16.61
N VAL A 48 -2.17 23.35 -16.45
CA VAL A 48 -0.99 22.82 -15.78
C VAL A 48 -1.17 22.95 -14.28
N ALA A 49 -1.23 21.82 -13.57
CA ALA A 49 -1.40 21.77 -12.12
C ALA A 49 -0.07 21.61 -11.36
N GLY A 50 1.02 21.31 -12.06
CA GLY A 50 2.35 21.16 -11.45
C GLY A 50 3.34 20.44 -12.34
N THR A 51 4.40 19.94 -11.71
CA THR A 51 5.49 19.17 -12.35
C THR A 51 5.70 17.84 -11.64
N VAL A 52 6.44 16.90 -12.24
CA VAL A 52 6.78 15.61 -11.60
C VAL A 52 7.41 15.77 -10.21
N PHE A 53 8.12 16.87 -9.96
CA PHE A 53 8.69 17.18 -8.64
C PHE A 53 7.63 17.41 -7.57
N HIS A 54 6.47 17.98 -7.91
CA HIS A 54 5.36 18.12 -6.97
C HIS A 54 4.82 16.74 -6.55
N GLN A 55 4.78 15.78 -7.47
CA GLN A 55 4.41 14.39 -7.15
C GLN A 55 5.45 13.73 -6.24
N LEU A 56 6.74 13.95 -6.50
CA LEU A 56 7.83 13.43 -5.66
C LEU A 56 7.80 14.00 -4.24
N LEU A 57 7.57 15.31 -4.10
CA LEU A 57 7.45 15.98 -2.79
C LEU A 57 6.25 15.45 -2.00
N ASN A 58 5.17 15.06 -2.69
CA ASN A 58 3.96 14.52 -2.10
C ASN A 58 3.89 12.98 -2.17
N LEU A 59 5.01 12.27 -2.40
CA LEU A 59 5.00 10.83 -2.67
C LEU A 59 4.25 10.01 -1.59
N ARG A 60 4.40 10.39 -0.32
CA ARG A 60 3.74 9.70 0.81
C ARG A 60 2.23 9.88 0.87
N GLN A 61 1.71 10.93 0.22
CA GLN A 61 0.30 11.31 0.19
C GLN A 61 -0.16 11.53 -1.26
N LEU A 62 0.44 10.80 -2.21
CA LEU A 62 0.29 11.09 -3.65
C LEU A 62 -1.16 10.98 -4.11
N ALA A 63 -1.89 9.99 -3.61
CA ALA A 63 -3.30 9.77 -3.96
C ALA A 63 -4.18 10.93 -3.47
N ASP A 64 -3.95 11.43 -2.26
CA ASP A 64 -4.71 12.56 -1.70
C ASP A 64 -4.32 13.88 -2.38
N PHE A 65 -3.03 14.11 -2.60
CA PHE A 65 -2.53 15.26 -3.39
C PHE A 65 -3.16 15.30 -4.79
N GLN A 66 -3.20 14.15 -5.47
CA GLN A 66 -3.85 14.04 -6.77
C GLN A 66 -5.37 14.28 -6.66
N THR A 67 -6.01 13.81 -5.60
CA THR A 67 -7.44 14.04 -5.34
C THR A 67 -7.73 15.54 -5.18
N ASP A 68 -6.90 16.27 -4.45
CA ASP A 68 -7.04 17.73 -4.29
C ASP A 68 -6.90 18.47 -5.63
N LEU A 69 -5.97 18.03 -6.48
CA LEU A 69 -5.86 18.56 -7.84
C LEU A 69 -7.10 18.24 -8.67
N SER A 70 -7.65 17.02 -8.56
CA SER A 70 -8.87 16.61 -9.27
C SER A 70 -10.12 17.37 -8.80
N ARG A 71 -10.19 17.77 -7.52
CA ARG A 71 -11.25 18.64 -7.00
C ARG A 71 -11.21 20.02 -7.65
N LYS A 72 -10.01 20.54 -7.91
CA LYS A 72 -9.82 21.84 -8.57
C LYS A 72 -9.99 21.77 -10.09
N TYR A 73 -9.54 20.67 -10.71
CA TYR A 73 -9.55 20.48 -12.16
C TYR A 73 -10.02 19.07 -12.51
N ARG A 74 -11.12 18.95 -13.26
CA ARG A 74 -11.60 17.63 -13.72
C ARG A 74 -10.59 16.93 -14.65
N THR A 75 -9.89 17.71 -15.45
CA THR A 75 -8.77 17.26 -16.29
C THR A 75 -7.62 18.26 -16.18
N PHE A 76 -6.41 17.77 -15.94
CA PHE A 76 -5.23 18.62 -15.75
C PHE A 76 -3.95 17.93 -16.23
N ARG A 77 -2.85 18.69 -16.30
CA ARG A 77 -1.54 18.17 -16.67
C ARG A 77 -0.51 18.37 -15.57
N ILE A 78 0.32 17.35 -15.39
CA ILE A 78 1.61 17.45 -14.71
C ILE A 78 2.71 17.37 -15.76
N LEU A 79 3.61 18.36 -15.76
CA LEU A 79 4.72 18.42 -16.70
C LEU A 79 5.87 17.52 -16.24
N THR A 80 6.40 16.74 -17.17
CA THR A 80 7.66 15.99 -16.99
C THR A 80 8.67 16.45 -18.05
N PRO A 81 9.97 16.14 -17.89
CA PRO A 81 10.99 16.50 -18.88
C PRO A 81 10.77 15.88 -20.27
N PHE A 82 10.02 14.78 -20.37
CA PHE A 82 9.94 13.94 -21.58
C PHE A 82 8.55 13.94 -22.24
N CYS A 83 7.48 14.01 -21.46
CA CYS A 83 6.09 14.05 -21.94
C CYS A 83 5.15 14.74 -20.94
N ASN A 84 3.90 15.01 -21.33
CA ASN A 84 2.89 15.44 -20.36
C ASN A 84 2.21 14.22 -19.73
N TYR A 85 1.97 14.30 -18.43
CA TYR A 85 1.04 13.40 -17.76
C TYR A 85 -0.30 14.13 -17.66
N VAL A 86 -1.27 13.73 -18.48
CA VAL A 86 -2.65 14.21 -18.46
C VAL A 86 -3.42 13.35 -17.47
N TYR A 87 -4.15 13.96 -16.56
CA TYR A 87 -4.99 13.28 -15.56
C TYR A 87 -6.43 13.69 -15.76
N THR A 88 -7.37 12.76 -15.62
CA THR A 88 -8.80 13.04 -15.70
C THR A 88 -9.61 12.21 -14.70
N VAL A 89 -10.69 12.82 -14.23
CA VAL A 89 -11.74 12.16 -13.42
C VAL A 89 -13.11 12.21 -14.11
N ASP A 90 -13.17 12.63 -15.37
CA ASP A 90 -14.42 12.72 -16.14
C ASP A 90 -14.80 11.36 -16.77
N PRO A 91 -15.96 10.77 -16.43
CA PRO A 91 -16.39 9.48 -16.98
C PRO A 91 -16.48 9.44 -18.50
N ALA A 92 -16.80 10.56 -19.17
CA ALA A 92 -16.86 10.60 -20.63
C ALA A 92 -15.46 10.42 -21.24
N ASN A 93 -14.44 11.04 -20.63
CA ASN A 93 -13.06 10.83 -21.02
C ASN A 93 -12.62 9.39 -20.74
N VAL A 94 -13.02 8.81 -19.60
CA VAL A 94 -12.71 7.40 -19.27
C VAL A 94 -13.32 6.45 -20.30
N GLU A 95 -14.59 6.65 -20.71
CA GLU A 95 -15.22 5.86 -21.77
C GLU A 95 -14.50 6.06 -23.11
N HIS A 96 -14.14 7.29 -23.45
CA HIS A 96 -13.42 7.57 -24.68
C HIS A 96 -12.09 6.83 -24.76
N ILE A 97 -11.30 6.88 -23.68
CA ILE A 97 -10.00 6.24 -23.57
C ILE A 97 -10.14 4.71 -23.59
N LEU A 98 -11.11 4.16 -22.86
CA LEU A 98 -11.21 2.71 -22.65
C LEU A 98 -12.06 1.96 -23.68
N LYS A 99 -12.89 2.67 -24.44
CA LYS A 99 -13.85 2.05 -25.37
C LYS A 99 -13.92 2.78 -26.70
N THR A 100 -14.29 4.05 -26.72
CA THR A 100 -14.64 4.75 -27.98
C THR A 100 -13.44 4.91 -28.92
N ASN A 101 -12.29 5.31 -28.39
CA ASN A 101 -11.04 5.47 -29.14
C ASN A 101 -9.94 4.53 -28.61
N PHE A 102 -10.32 3.32 -28.21
CA PHE A 102 -9.44 2.33 -27.56
C PHE A 102 -8.13 2.09 -28.32
N ALA A 103 -8.15 2.06 -29.65
CA ALA A 103 -6.97 1.82 -30.47
C ALA A 103 -5.90 2.92 -30.34
N ASN A 104 -6.27 4.14 -29.93
CA ASN A 104 -5.34 5.26 -29.75
C ASN A 104 -4.70 5.31 -28.35
N TYR A 105 -5.23 4.53 -27.39
CA TYR A 105 -4.81 4.56 -25.99
C TYR A 105 -4.37 3.17 -25.50
N GLY A 106 -3.08 2.87 -25.66
CA GLY A 106 -2.47 1.60 -25.24
C GLY A 106 -1.52 1.75 -24.06
N LYS A 107 -0.70 0.73 -23.80
CA LYS A 107 0.43 0.81 -22.86
C LYS A 107 1.61 1.55 -23.51
N GLY A 108 1.91 1.24 -24.76
CA GLY A 108 3.00 1.87 -25.51
C GLY A 108 4.40 1.53 -24.99
N SER A 109 5.44 1.92 -25.75
CA SER A 109 6.82 1.56 -25.46
C SER A 109 7.34 2.14 -24.14
N PHE A 110 6.91 3.36 -23.79
CA PHE A 110 7.32 4.00 -22.54
C PHE A 110 6.88 3.20 -21.30
N THR A 111 5.61 2.81 -21.24
CA THR A 111 5.08 2.01 -20.12
C THR A 111 5.67 0.61 -20.13
N TYR A 112 5.85 0.01 -21.30
CA TYR A 112 6.50 -1.29 -21.45
C TYR A 112 7.93 -1.26 -20.88
N ASP A 113 8.76 -0.27 -21.24
CA ASP A 113 10.13 -0.10 -20.74
C ASP A 113 10.22 -0.05 -19.20
N LEU A 114 9.22 0.54 -18.54
CA LEU A 114 9.16 0.64 -17.09
C LEU A 114 8.83 -0.69 -16.42
N MET A 115 7.97 -1.49 -17.07
CA MET A 115 7.30 -2.66 -16.52
C MET A 115 7.91 -4.00 -16.96
N CYS A 116 8.59 -4.06 -18.10
CA CYS A 116 8.99 -5.30 -18.77
C CYS A 116 9.97 -6.17 -17.97
N ASP A 117 10.80 -5.59 -17.09
CA ASP A 117 11.71 -6.41 -16.27
C ASP A 117 10.96 -7.38 -15.34
N PHE A 118 9.78 -6.98 -14.85
CA PHE A 118 8.99 -7.79 -13.93
C PHE A 118 7.82 -8.48 -14.62
N PHE A 119 7.08 -7.79 -15.48
CA PHE A 119 5.92 -8.36 -16.16
C PHE A 119 6.24 -9.02 -17.50
N GLY A 120 7.43 -8.77 -18.05
CA GLY A 120 7.82 -9.21 -19.38
C GLY A 120 6.77 -8.87 -20.43
N ASP A 121 6.44 -9.83 -21.28
CA ASP A 121 5.41 -9.69 -22.31
C ASP A 121 3.99 -9.97 -21.80
N GLY A 122 3.77 -9.98 -20.49
CA GLY A 122 2.48 -10.31 -19.91
C GLY A 122 1.39 -9.27 -20.12
N ILE A 123 0.15 -9.68 -19.85
CA ILE A 123 -1.10 -8.99 -20.21
C ILE A 123 -1.19 -7.52 -19.74
N PHE A 124 -0.48 -7.16 -18.67
CA PHE A 124 -0.47 -5.78 -18.14
C PHE A 124 0.51 -4.85 -18.87
N ALA A 125 1.53 -5.38 -19.53
CA ALA A 125 2.61 -4.60 -20.15
C ALA A 125 2.45 -4.42 -21.67
N VAL A 126 1.76 -5.33 -22.35
CA VAL A 126 1.71 -5.37 -23.83
C VAL A 126 0.38 -4.92 -24.44
N ASP A 127 0.44 -4.57 -25.72
CA ASP A 127 -0.68 -4.23 -26.60
C ASP A 127 -0.79 -5.21 -27.78
N GLY A 128 -1.76 -4.99 -28.67
CA GLY A 128 -1.85 -5.68 -29.95
C GLY A 128 -2.12 -7.18 -29.86
N GLU A 129 -1.50 -7.95 -30.75
CA GLU A 129 -1.73 -9.40 -30.89
C GLU A 129 -1.31 -10.18 -29.65
N LYS A 130 -0.17 -9.86 -29.03
CA LYS A 130 0.30 -10.50 -27.79
C LYS A 130 -0.74 -10.38 -26.67
N TRP A 131 -1.27 -9.17 -26.47
CA TRP A 131 -2.35 -8.94 -25.50
C TRP A 131 -3.64 -9.69 -25.86
N ARG A 132 -4.07 -9.65 -27.13
CA ARG A 132 -5.29 -10.33 -27.59
C ARG A 132 -5.19 -11.84 -27.39
N HIS A 133 -4.06 -12.44 -27.70
CA HIS A 133 -3.80 -13.86 -27.54
C HIS A 133 -3.92 -14.29 -26.08
N GLN A 134 -3.17 -13.65 -25.17
CA GLN A 134 -3.23 -13.95 -23.73
C GLN A 134 -4.64 -13.75 -23.17
N ARG A 135 -5.29 -12.64 -23.56
CA ARG A 135 -6.63 -12.34 -23.08
C ARG A 135 -7.65 -13.36 -23.56
N LYS A 136 -7.57 -13.81 -24.81
CA LYS A 136 -8.47 -14.85 -25.35
C LYS A 136 -8.32 -16.15 -24.55
N LEU A 137 -7.09 -16.64 -24.39
CA LEU A 137 -6.82 -17.86 -23.62
C LEU A 137 -7.29 -17.74 -22.17
N ALA A 138 -6.91 -16.66 -21.48
CA ALA A 138 -7.31 -16.43 -20.10
C ALA A 138 -8.84 -16.29 -19.96
N SER A 139 -9.51 -15.57 -20.86
CA SER A 139 -10.96 -15.37 -20.79
C SER A 139 -11.75 -16.69 -20.89
N PHE A 140 -11.26 -17.64 -21.68
CA PHE A 140 -11.85 -18.97 -21.76
C PHE A 140 -11.79 -19.67 -20.40
N GLU A 141 -10.61 -19.70 -19.77
CA GLU A 141 -10.43 -20.32 -18.45
C GLU A 141 -11.32 -19.71 -17.36
N PHE A 142 -11.36 -18.37 -17.25
CA PHE A 142 -12.21 -17.68 -16.27
C PHE A 142 -13.71 -17.86 -16.51
N SER A 143 -14.13 -18.25 -17.71
CA SER A 143 -15.54 -18.52 -18.01
C SER A 143 -15.98 -19.95 -17.65
N THR A 144 -15.04 -20.85 -17.34
CA THR A 144 -15.37 -22.25 -17.09
C THR A 144 -15.98 -22.47 -15.70
N LYS A 145 -17.05 -23.28 -15.65
CA LYS A 145 -17.63 -23.75 -14.38
C LYS A 145 -16.60 -24.52 -13.55
N VAL A 146 -15.72 -25.28 -14.20
CA VAL A 146 -14.67 -26.08 -13.54
C VAL A 146 -13.71 -25.19 -12.74
N LEU A 147 -13.18 -24.10 -13.33
CA LEU A 147 -12.29 -23.20 -12.61
C LEU A 147 -13.01 -22.50 -11.44
N ARG A 148 -14.26 -22.11 -11.65
CA ARG A 148 -15.09 -21.48 -10.61
C ARG A 148 -15.34 -22.41 -9.42
N ASP A 149 -15.72 -23.67 -9.68
CA ASP A 149 -16.06 -24.62 -8.63
C ASP A 149 -14.78 -25.08 -7.88
N SER A 150 -13.70 -25.36 -8.61
CA SER A 150 -12.40 -25.72 -8.02
C SER A 150 -11.77 -24.57 -7.21
N SER A 151 -11.81 -23.33 -7.70
CA SER A 151 -11.31 -22.17 -6.95
C SER A 151 -12.11 -21.91 -5.68
N SER A 152 -13.43 -22.09 -5.71
CA SER A 152 -14.28 -21.98 -4.52
C SER A 152 -13.88 -22.97 -3.42
N VAL A 153 -13.42 -24.17 -3.77
CA VAL A 153 -12.91 -25.14 -2.79
C VAL A 153 -11.60 -24.65 -2.18
N VAL A 154 -10.67 -24.14 -2.99
CA VAL A 154 -9.39 -23.60 -2.52
C VAL A 154 -9.60 -22.39 -1.60
N PHE A 155 -10.50 -21.48 -1.98
CA PHE A 155 -10.81 -20.29 -1.18
C PHE A 155 -11.40 -20.64 0.18
N ARG A 156 -12.36 -21.57 0.22
CA ARG A 156 -12.97 -22.05 1.47
C ARG A 156 -11.94 -22.69 2.39
N SER A 157 -11.10 -23.58 1.86
CA SER A 157 -10.01 -24.20 2.61
C SER A 157 -9.03 -23.17 3.17
N THR A 158 -8.64 -22.20 2.35
CA THR A 158 -7.70 -21.14 2.77
C THR A 158 -8.32 -20.21 3.81
N ALA A 159 -9.59 -19.83 3.64
CA ALA A 159 -10.32 -19.02 4.61
C ALA A 159 -10.49 -19.75 5.95
N ALA A 160 -10.75 -21.06 5.95
CA ALA A 160 -10.80 -21.86 7.17
C ALA A 160 -9.45 -21.88 7.90
N ARG A 161 -8.35 -22.06 7.18
CA ARG A 161 -7.00 -22.03 7.76
C ARG A 161 -6.67 -20.65 8.34
N LEU A 162 -7.02 -19.57 7.64
CA LEU A 162 -6.87 -18.21 8.15
C LEU A 162 -7.70 -17.99 9.41
N ALA A 163 -8.95 -18.42 9.43
CA ALA A 163 -9.83 -18.31 10.58
C ALA A 163 -9.27 -19.08 11.79
N LYS A 164 -8.69 -20.27 11.60
CA LYS A 164 -8.02 -21.05 12.67
C LYS A 164 -6.82 -20.28 13.26
N ILE A 165 -6.01 -19.64 12.43
CA ILE A 165 -4.87 -18.81 12.89
C ILE A 165 -5.39 -17.62 13.71
N ILE A 166 -6.41 -16.91 13.21
CA ILE A 166 -7.01 -15.77 13.92
C ILE A 166 -7.68 -16.24 15.22
N SER A 167 -8.32 -17.40 15.25
CA SER A 167 -8.90 -17.99 16.46
C SER A 167 -7.86 -18.21 17.56
N ASN A 168 -6.68 -18.71 17.19
CA ASN A 168 -5.58 -18.90 18.14
C ASN A 168 -5.08 -17.56 18.67
N ALA A 169 -4.85 -16.58 17.79
CA ALA A 169 -4.42 -15.24 18.20
C ALA A 169 -5.46 -14.56 19.11
N ALA A 170 -6.76 -14.67 18.78
CA ALA A 170 -7.84 -14.12 19.57
C ALA A 170 -7.93 -14.78 20.96
N SER A 171 -7.77 -16.10 21.04
CA SER A 171 -7.76 -16.85 22.31
C SER A 171 -6.58 -16.46 23.21
N SER A 172 -5.44 -16.14 22.60
CA SER A 172 -4.24 -15.66 23.29
C SER A 172 -4.21 -14.15 23.52
N ASN A 173 -5.27 -13.42 23.14
CA ASN A 173 -5.37 -11.96 23.19
C ASN A 173 -4.19 -11.25 22.48
N GLU A 174 -3.73 -11.83 21.37
CA GLU A 174 -2.64 -11.31 20.55
C GLU A 174 -3.16 -10.37 19.46
N MET A 175 -2.34 -9.37 19.12
CA MET A 175 -2.60 -8.49 18.00
C MET A 175 -2.23 -9.19 16.69
N ILE A 176 -3.04 -8.98 15.66
CA ILE A 176 -2.77 -9.47 14.31
C ILE A 176 -2.52 -8.30 13.36
N GLU A 177 -1.57 -8.47 12.45
CA GLU A 177 -1.46 -7.64 11.25
C GLU A 177 -2.25 -8.32 10.13
N ILE A 178 -3.51 -7.90 9.95
CA ILE A 178 -4.44 -8.60 9.05
C ILE A 178 -4.00 -8.49 7.59
N GLN A 179 -3.31 -7.42 7.20
CA GLN A 179 -2.83 -7.23 5.84
C GLN A 179 -1.82 -8.33 5.45
N ASP A 180 -0.87 -8.63 6.32
CA ASP A 180 0.14 -9.69 6.08
C ASP A 180 -0.52 -11.07 5.96
N LEU A 181 -1.48 -11.38 6.83
CA LEU A 181 -2.23 -12.64 6.77
C LEU A 181 -3.06 -12.79 5.48
N LEU A 182 -3.68 -11.71 5.02
CA LEU A 182 -4.43 -11.68 3.76
C LEU A 182 -3.51 -11.78 2.54
N MET A 183 -2.35 -11.13 2.56
CA MET A 183 -1.33 -11.23 1.50
C MET A 183 -0.80 -12.67 1.36
N LYS A 184 -0.56 -13.36 2.48
CA LYS A 184 -0.16 -14.78 2.49
C LYS A 184 -1.28 -15.69 2.00
N SER A 185 -2.50 -15.46 2.49
CA SER A 185 -3.66 -16.29 2.14
C SER A 185 -4.05 -16.18 0.66
N THR A 186 -4.02 -14.97 0.10
CA THR A 186 -4.32 -14.75 -1.33
C THR A 186 -3.20 -15.28 -2.22
N LEU A 187 -1.93 -15.20 -1.80
CA LEU A 187 -0.81 -15.83 -2.49
C LEU A 187 -0.98 -17.35 -2.56
N ASP A 188 -1.25 -18.00 -1.42
CA ASP A 188 -1.50 -19.44 -1.38
C ASP A 188 -2.69 -19.83 -2.26
N SER A 189 -3.78 -19.04 -2.23
CA SER A 189 -4.97 -19.27 -3.05
C SER A 189 -4.65 -19.18 -4.55
N ILE A 190 -4.00 -18.11 -5.00
CA ILE A 190 -3.73 -17.91 -6.43
C ILE A 190 -2.70 -18.92 -6.95
N CYS A 191 -1.71 -19.30 -6.15
CA CYS A 191 -0.75 -20.34 -6.55
C CYS A 191 -1.40 -21.71 -6.66
N LYS A 192 -2.33 -22.04 -5.75
CA LYS A 192 -3.06 -23.31 -5.80
C LYS A 192 -4.07 -23.35 -6.94
N VAL A 193 -4.84 -22.28 -7.16
CA VAL A 193 -5.82 -22.23 -8.26
C VAL A 193 -5.15 -22.09 -9.63
N GLY A 194 -4.17 -21.20 -9.74
CA GLY A 194 -3.53 -20.88 -11.02
C GLY A 194 -2.54 -21.94 -11.47
N PHE A 195 -1.83 -22.59 -10.54
CA PHE A 195 -0.68 -23.46 -10.87
C PHE A 195 -0.77 -24.85 -10.22
N GLY A 196 -1.79 -25.10 -9.38
CA GLY A 196 -1.94 -26.36 -8.66
C GLY A 196 -0.92 -26.57 -7.52
N VAL A 197 -0.15 -25.55 -7.16
CA VAL A 197 0.94 -25.65 -6.17
C VAL A 197 0.57 -24.97 -4.86
N GLU A 198 0.90 -25.65 -3.76
CA GLU A 198 0.68 -25.16 -2.40
C GLU A 198 1.99 -24.64 -1.83
N LEU A 199 2.04 -23.33 -1.58
CA LEU A 199 3.24 -22.69 -1.04
C LEU A 199 3.30 -22.70 0.48
N ASP A 200 2.16 -22.91 1.13
CA ASP A 200 1.99 -22.92 2.59
C ASP A 200 2.65 -21.69 3.25
N THR A 201 2.52 -20.52 2.63
CA THR A 201 3.08 -19.27 3.18
C THR A 201 2.32 -18.83 4.44
N LEU A 202 1.05 -19.23 4.55
CA LEU A 202 0.19 -18.86 5.67
C LEU A 202 0.58 -19.55 6.99
N SER A 203 1.08 -20.79 6.96
CA SER A 203 1.57 -21.48 8.16
C SER A 203 2.94 -20.97 8.61
N GLY A 204 3.66 -20.25 7.73
CA GLY A 204 5.01 -19.76 7.96
C GLY A 204 6.11 -20.81 7.78
N SER A 205 5.77 -22.04 7.37
CA SER A 205 6.72 -23.15 7.22
C SER A 205 7.67 -22.99 6.01
N SER A 206 7.20 -22.31 4.96
CA SER A 206 7.90 -22.21 3.67
C SER A 206 8.89 -21.04 3.62
N GLU A 207 10.19 -21.35 3.71
CA GLU A 207 11.27 -20.36 3.49
C GLU A 207 11.33 -19.86 2.04
N GLU A 208 11.11 -20.77 1.09
CA GLU A 208 11.07 -20.47 -0.34
C GLU A 208 9.92 -19.52 -0.67
N GLY A 209 8.70 -19.80 -0.17
CA GLY A 209 7.53 -18.95 -0.35
C GLY A 209 7.71 -17.56 0.27
N ARG A 210 8.34 -17.45 1.45
CA ARG A 210 8.67 -16.16 2.08
C ARG A 210 9.68 -15.36 1.25
N THR A 211 10.69 -16.02 0.71
CA THR A 211 11.71 -15.38 -0.13
C THR A 211 11.11 -14.86 -1.43
N PHE A 212 10.28 -15.67 -2.09
CA PHE A 212 9.53 -15.28 -3.28
C PHE A 212 8.60 -14.10 -3.00
N ALA A 213 7.74 -14.19 -1.97
CA ALA A 213 6.78 -13.14 -1.64
C ALA A 213 7.47 -11.80 -1.38
N LYS A 214 8.56 -11.80 -0.60
CA LYS A 214 9.34 -10.58 -0.34
C LYS A 214 9.98 -10.01 -1.61
N ALA A 215 10.59 -10.86 -2.44
CA ALA A 215 11.20 -10.42 -3.69
C ALA A 215 10.15 -9.82 -4.63
N PHE A 216 8.96 -10.42 -4.68
CA PHE A 216 7.82 -9.97 -5.45
C PHE A 216 7.33 -8.60 -4.99
N ASP A 217 7.15 -8.40 -3.68
CA ASP A 217 6.69 -7.14 -3.09
C ASP A 217 7.70 -6.01 -3.31
N ASP A 218 8.99 -6.30 -3.11
CA ASP A 218 10.06 -5.33 -3.36
C ASP A 218 10.13 -4.96 -4.86
N ALA A 219 9.94 -5.92 -5.78
CA ALA A 219 9.97 -5.68 -7.22
C ALA A 219 8.75 -4.90 -7.72
N SER A 220 7.55 -5.23 -7.25
CA SER A 220 6.30 -4.55 -7.64
C SER A 220 6.32 -3.08 -7.18
N ALA A 221 6.76 -2.81 -5.95
CA ALA A 221 6.92 -1.46 -5.42
C ALA A 221 7.94 -0.65 -6.24
N GLN A 222 9.04 -1.28 -6.68
CA GLN A 222 10.07 -0.60 -7.46
C GLN A 222 9.59 -0.17 -8.85
N ILE A 223 8.78 -0.97 -9.54
CA ILE A 223 8.19 -0.59 -10.83
C ILE A 223 7.32 0.65 -10.68
N MET A 224 6.49 0.69 -9.63
CA MET A 224 5.64 1.85 -9.34
C MET A 224 6.48 3.13 -9.15
N LEU A 225 7.62 3.03 -8.45
CA LEU A 225 8.53 4.16 -8.25
C LEU A 225 9.23 4.63 -9.55
N ARG A 226 9.43 3.75 -10.54
CA ARG A 226 10.05 4.13 -11.82
C ARG A 226 9.23 5.16 -12.61
N PHE A 227 7.90 5.22 -12.42
CA PHE A 227 7.05 6.24 -13.04
C PHE A 227 7.36 7.67 -12.58
N LEU A 228 7.98 7.81 -11.41
CA LEU A 228 8.31 9.09 -10.78
C LEU A 228 9.84 9.37 -10.78
N ASP A 229 10.65 8.33 -10.87
CA ASP A 229 12.10 8.42 -10.83
C ASP A 229 12.72 8.59 -12.22
N VAL A 230 12.96 9.84 -12.62
CA VAL A 230 13.58 10.15 -13.92
C VAL A 230 15.02 9.62 -14.10
N PHE A 231 15.68 9.16 -13.03
CA PHE A 231 17.05 8.66 -13.04
C PHE A 231 17.16 7.13 -13.00
N TRP A 232 16.04 6.40 -13.10
CA TRP A 232 16.04 4.94 -12.96
C TRP A 232 16.96 4.23 -13.96
N LYS A 233 17.02 4.68 -15.23
CA LYS A 233 17.92 4.12 -16.25
C LYS A 233 19.41 4.29 -15.90
N VAL A 234 19.77 5.42 -15.27
CA VAL A 234 21.15 5.67 -14.79
C VAL A 234 21.49 4.74 -13.64
N LYS A 235 20.58 4.61 -12.65
CA LYS A 235 20.77 3.66 -11.53
C LYS A 235 20.88 2.22 -12.02
N ARG A 236 20.14 1.85 -13.07
CA ARG A 236 20.21 0.54 -13.73
C ARG A 236 21.56 0.34 -14.39
N PHE A 237 22.03 1.30 -15.18
CA PHE A 237 23.33 1.24 -15.84
C PHE A 237 24.48 1.06 -14.85
N LEU A 238 24.46 1.82 -13.75
CA LEU A 238 25.46 1.73 -12.68
C LEU A 238 25.25 0.53 -11.74
N ASN A 239 24.13 -0.19 -11.86
CA ASN A 239 23.71 -1.26 -10.96
C ASN A 239 23.80 -0.86 -9.48
N ILE A 240 23.16 0.26 -9.12
CA ILE A 240 23.15 0.81 -7.75
C ILE A 240 21.73 0.99 -7.20
N GLY A 241 21.62 1.08 -5.87
CA GLY A 241 20.40 1.47 -5.18
C GLY A 241 19.20 0.55 -5.46
N SER A 242 18.08 1.14 -5.88
CA SER A 242 16.84 0.41 -6.17
C SER A 242 17.00 -0.59 -7.31
N GLU A 243 17.76 -0.25 -8.35
CA GLU A 243 17.89 -1.09 -9.55
C GLU A 243 18.81 -2.30 -9.32
N ALA A 244 19.84 -2.16 -8.48
CA ALA A 244 20.65 -3.30 -8.03
C ALA A 244 19.80 -4.32 -7.26
N ARG A 245 18.88 -3.82 -6.42
CA ARG A 245 17.95 -4.64 -5.65
C ARG A 245 16.90 -5.29 -6.56
N MET A 246 16.40 -4.55 -7.55
CA MET A 246 15.49 -5.08 -8.57
C MET A 246 16.10 -6.31 -9.26
N LYS A 247 17.35 -6.21 -9.70
CA LYS A 247 18.07 -7.33 -10.32
C LYS A 247 18.15 -8.56 -9.41
N LYS A 248 18.43 -8.38 -8.12
CA LYS A 248 18.45 -9.48 -7.14
C LYS A 248 17.06 -10.11 -6.95
N ASN A 249 16.04 -9.28 -6.81
CA ASN A 249 14.66 -9.73 -6.63
C ASN A 249 14.17 -10.52 -7.84
N LEU A 250 14.42 -10.02 -9.05
CA LEU A 250 14.06 -10.70 -10.29
C LEU A 250 14.71 -12.07 -10.40
N LYS A 251 15.97 -12.22 -9.98
CA LYS A 251 16.60 -13.54 -9.91
C LYS A 251 15.83 -14.49 -8.99
N SER A 252 15.52 -14.05 -7.76
CA SER A 252 14.75 -14.88 -6.82
C SER A 252 13.35 -15.25 -7.32
N ILE A 253 12.71 -14.32 -8.04
CA ILE A 253 11.41 -14.55 -8.69
C ILE A 253 11.55 -15.59 -9.80
N ASP A 254 12.53 -15.41 -10.68
CA ASP A 254 12.76 -16.28 -11.84
C ASP A 254 13.14 -17.70 -11.41
N ASP A 255 14.05 -17.84 -10.43
CA ASP A 255 14.46 -19.14 -9.88
C ASP A 255 13.25 -19.92 -9.36
N PHE A 256 12.33 -19.25 -8.65
CA PHE A 256 11.11 -19.85 -8.14
C PHE A 256 10.12 -20.22 -9.26
N VAL A 257 9.86 -19.31 -10.21
CA VAL A 257 8.87 -19.53 -11.26
C VAL A 257 9.33 -20.60 -12.25
N TYR A 258 10.60 -20.65 -12.61
CA TYR A 258 11.10 -21.70 -13.50
C TYR A 258 11.03 -23.08 -12.85
N LYS A 259 11.39 -23.19 -11.56
CA LYS A 259 11.20 -24.43 -10.80
C LYS A 259 9.72 -24.85 -10.75
N LEU A 260 8.80 -23.90 -10.59
CA LEU A 260 7.36 -24.15 -10.63
C LEU A 260 6.92 -24.70 -12.00
N ILE A 261 7.41 -24.11 -13.09
CA ILE A 261 7.13 -24.58 -14.46
C ILE A 261 7.64 -26.00 -14.65
N ASP A 262 8.89 -26.29 -14.27
CA ASP A 262 9.49 -27.61 -14.43
C ASP A 262 8.73 -28.68 -13.64
N THR A 263 8.43 -28.40 -12.38
CA THR A 263 7.61 -29.29 -11.53
C THR A 263 6.26 -29.59 -12.18
N LYS A 264 5.65 -28.58 -12.82
CA LYS A 264 4.35 -28.75 -13.47
C LYS A 264 4.42 -29.62 -14.73
N ILE A 265 5.45 -29.44 -15.54
CA ILE A 265 5.69 -30.24 -16.74
C ILE A 265 5.92 -31.71 -16.35
N GLU A 266 6.70 -31.96 -15.30
CA GLU A 266 6.90 -33.31 -14.75
C GLU A 266 5.58 -33.95 -14.29
N GLN A 267 4.73 -33.20 -13.58
CA GLN A 267 3.42 -33.70 -13.15
C GLN A 267 2.49 -34.04 -14.31
N LEU A 268 2.51 -33.25 -15.39
CA LEU A 268 1.68 -33.49 -16.58
C LEU A 268 2.18 -34.72 -17.35
N SER A 269 3.50 -34.90 -17.49
CA SER A 269 4.07 -36.07 -18.19
C SER A 269 3.80 -37.40 -17.47
N GLN A 270 3.64 -37.37 -16.14
CA GLN A 270 3.32 -38.54 -15.32
C GLN A 270 1.82 -38.92 -15.33
N ARG A 271 0.92 -38.02 -15.77
CA ARG A 271 -0.52 -38.33 -15.87
C ARG A 271 -0.77 -39.14 -17.15
N LYS A 272 -1.03 -40.45 -17.01
CA LYS A 272 -1.55 -41.27 -18.12
C LYS A 272 -2.87 -40.67 -18.63
N THR A 273 -2.98 -40.60 -19.96
CA THR A 273 -4.15 -40.16 -20.74
C THR A 273 -5.47 -40.69 -20.18
N GLY A 274 -6.35 -39.81 -19.65
CA GLY A 274 -7.72 -40.20 -19.31
C GLY A 274 -8.48 -39.36 -18.27
N PHE A 275 -7.83 -38.58 -17.41
CA PHE A 275 -8.52 -37.76 -16.39
C PHE A 275 -8.29 -36.26 -16.61
N MET A 276 -9.13 -35.62 -17.42
CA MET A 276 -9.14 -34.17 -17.69
C MET A 276 -9.98 -33.34 -16.69
N GLU A 277 -10.18 -33.80 -15.46
CA GLU A 277 -11.19 -33.18 -14.58
C GLU A 277 -10.73 -31.99 -13.73
N LYS A 278 -9.42 -31.67 -13.67
CA LYS A 278 -8.91 -30.51 -12.89
C LYS A 278 -7.74 -29.83 -13.61
N GLU A 279 -8.05 -28.99 -14.58
CA GLU A 279 -7.06 -28.14 -15.24
C GLU A 279 -6.97 -26.80 -14.50
N ASP A 280 -5.81 -26.53 -13.91
CA ASP A 280 -5.43 -25.17 -13.50
C ASP A 280 -4.99 -24.33 -14.70
N ILE A 281 -4.91 -23.02 -14.50
CA ILE A 281 -4.63 -22.05 -15.56
C ILE A 281 -3.33 -22.39 -16.30
N LEU A 282 -2.26 -22.74 -15.58
CA LEU A 282 -0.97 -23.10 -16.18
C LEU A 282 -1.03 -24.39 -16.99
N SER A 283 -1.77 -25.41 -16.53
CA SER A 283 -2.01 -26.61 -17.34
C SER A 283 -2.58 -26.28 -18.71
N ARG A 284 -3.53 -25.33 -18.83
CA ARG A 284 -4.04 -24.92 -20.15
C ARG A 284 -2.97 -24.28 -21.02
N PHE A 285 -2.17 -23.36 -20.47
CA PHE A 285 -1.09 -22.72 -21.22
C PHE A 285 -0.02 -23.74 -21.67
N LEU A 286 0.23 -24.78 -20.87
CA LEU A 286 1.14 -25.86 -21.24
C LEU A 286 0.55 -26.77 -22.34
N ILE A 287 -0.75 -27.06 -22.31
CA ILE A 287 -1.42 -27.80 -23.39
C ILE A 287 -1.41 -26.99 -24.69
N GLU A 288 -1.61 -25.67 -24.62
CA GLU A 288 -1.52 -24.82 -25.82
C GLU A 288 -0.08 -24.77 -26.37
N ARG A 289 0.93 -24.81 -25.48
CA ARG A 289 2.33 -24.95 -25.87
C ARG A 289 2.61 -26.25 -26.62
N GLU A 290 1.98 -27.37 -26.28
CA GLU A 290 2.13 -28.62 -27.04
C GLU A 290 1.64 -28.47 -28.50
N LYS A 291 0.63 -27.63 -28.73
CA LYS A 291 0.09 -27.36 -30.07
C LYS A 291 0.93 -26.34 -30.84
N ASN A 292 1.45 -25.33 -30.16
CA ASN A 292 2.23 -24.24 -30.74
C ASN A 292 3.52 -23.99 -29.93
N PRO A 293 4.56 -24.85 -30.08
CA PRO A 293 5.75 -24.80 -29.22
C PRO A 293 6.57 -23.52 -29.38
N ASP A 294 6.64 -23.00 -30.62
CA ASP A 294 7.43 -21.82 -30.96
C ASP A 294 6.83 -20.51 -30.39
N ASP A 295 5.52 -20.49 -30.15
CA ASP A 295 4.80 -19.32 -29.64
C ASP A 295 4.83 -19.22 -28.09
N MET A 296 5.23 -20.29 -27.39
CA MET A 296 5.06 -20.45 -25.94
C MET A 296 6.38 -20.76 -25.21
N SER A 297 7.34 -19.83 -25.30
CA SER A 297 8.64 -19.97 -24.63
C SER A 297 8.54 -20.06 -23.10
N TYR A 298 9.57 -20.60 -22.43
CA TYR A 298 9.67 -20.62 -20.96
C TYR A 298 9.53 -19.23 -20.35
N LYS A 299 10.16 -18.22 -20.97
CA LYS A 299 10.03 -16.82 -20.56
C LYS A 299 8.57 -16.35 -20.63
N TYR A 300 7.86 -16.71 -21.69
CA TYR A 300 6.47 -16.33 -21.86
C TYR A 300 5.56 -16.96 -20.79
N LEU A 301 5.78 -18.23 -20.45
CA LEU A 301 5.09 -18.88 -19.32
C LEU A 301 5.39 -18.18 -17.99
N ARG A 302 6.65 -17.84 -17.75
CA ARG A 302 7.07 -17.08 -16.57
C ARG A 302 6.35 -15.73 -16.49
N ASP A 303 6.27 -15.02 -17.61
CA ASP A 303 5.60 -13.71 -17.68
C ASP A 303 4.10 -13.85 -17.37
N ILE A 304 3.44 -14.87 -17.93
CA ILE A 304 2.03 -15.18 -17.63
C ILE A 304 1.83 -15.46 -16.13
N ILE A 305 2.66 -16.33 -15.54
CA ILE A 305 2.57 -16.70 -14.12
C ILE A 305 2.61 -15.47 -13.23
N LEU A 306 3.59 -14.57 -13.42
CA LEU A 306 3.72 -13.37 -12.57
C LEU A 306 2.56 -12.40 -12.73
N ASN A 307 2.03 -12.26 -13.95
CA ASN A 307 0.86 -11.42 -14.19
C ASN A 307 -0.37 -12.00 -13.48
N PHE A 308 -0.53 -13.33 -13.41
CA PHE A 308 -1.61 -13.93 -12.62
C PHE A 308 -1.40 -13.82 -11.11
N VAL A 309 -0.16 -13.99 -10.62
CA VAL A 309 0.15 -13.85 -9.19
C VAL A 309 -0.18 -12.44 -8.70
N ILE A 310 0.29 -11.38 -9.37
CA ILE A 310 0.01 -10.01 -8.90
C ILE A 310 -1.50 -9.72 -8.94
N ALA A 311 -2.18 -10.22 -9.98
CA ALA A 311 -3.58 -9.93 -10.20
C ALA A 311 -4.43 -10.56 -9.10
N GLY A 312 -4.18 -11.82 -8.73
CA GLY A 312 -4.96 -12.55 -7.74
C GLY A 312 -4.54 -12.34 -6.28
N ARG A 313 -3.28 -11.97 -6.03
CA ARG A 313 -2.74 -11.75 -4.69
C ARG A 313 -2.98 -10.33 -4.20
N ASP A 314 -2.25 -9.37 -4.78
CA ASP A 314 -2.10 -8.02 -4.25
C ASP A 314 -3.43 -7.26 -4.26
N THR A 315 -4.22 -7.40 -5.34
CA THR A 315 -5.48 -6.66 -5.49
C THR A 315 -6.55 -7.12 -4.49
N THR A 316 -6.71 -8.44 -4.33
CA THR A 316 -7.68 -9.04 -3.40
C THR A 316 -7.27 -8.78 -1.96
N ALA A 317 -6.00 -9.01 -1.60
CA ALA A 317 -5.51 -8.78 -0.24
C ALA A 317 -5.59 -7.31 0.15
N GLY A 318 -5.21 -6.40 -0.75
CA GLY A 318 -5.31 -4.95 -0.52
C GLY A 318 -6.76 -4.52 -0.28
N THR A 319 -7.69 -5.02 -1.09
CA THR A 319 -9.12 -4.71 -0.93
C THR A 319 -9.68 -5.25 0.39
N LEU A 320 -9.39 -6.51 0.74
CA LEU A 320 -9.83 -7.10 2.00
C LEU A 320 -9.24 -6.35 3.21
N SER A 321 -7.98 -5.91 3.13
CA SER A 321 -7.34 -5.15 4.20
C SER A 321 -8.07 -3.83 4.45
N TRP A 322 -8.37 -3.08 3.38
CA TRP A 322 -9.19 -1.87 3.48
C TRP A 322 -10.61 -2.15 3.95
N PHE A 323 -11.21 -3.26 3.50
CA PHE A 323 -12.55 -3.67 3.92
C PHE A 323 -12.62 -3.88 5.43
N PHE A 324 -11.71 -4.67 6.01
CA PHE A 324 -11.68 -4.86 7.46
C PHE A 324 -11.36 -3.57 8.22
N TYR A 325 -10.47 -2.72 7.68
CA TYR A 325 -10.23 -1.39 8.23
C TYR A 325 -11.53 -0.56 8.28
N MET A 326 -12.31 -0.53 7.19
CA MET A 326 -13.59 0.19 7.13
C MET A 326 -14.63 -0.42 8.05
N LEU A 327 -14.71 -1.75 8.17
CA LEU A 327 -15.61 -2.39 9.12
C LEU A 327 -15.28 -2.09 10.58
N CYS A 328 -14.00 -1.94 10.93
CA CYS A 328 -13.61 -1.48 12.26
C CYS A 328 -14.07 -0.02 12.50
N LYS A 329 -14.01 0.84 11.48
CA LYS A 329 -14.48 2.24 11.55
C LYS A 329 -16.01 2.36 11.51
N HIS A 330 -16.72 1.33 11.03
CA HIS A 330 -18.17 1.31 10.90
C HIS A 330 -18.76 0.03 11.54
N PRO A 331 -18.82 -0.07 12.89
CA PRO A 331 -19.27 -1.28 13.57
C PRO A 331 -20.71 -1.70 13.24
N ASN A 332 -21.57 -0.74 12.90
CA ASN A 332 -22.94 -1.00 12.43
C ASN A 332 -22.97 -1.73 11.08
N VAL A 333 -22.09 -1.37 10.16
CA VAL A 333 -21.95 -2.08 8.86
C VAL A 333 -21.40 -3.48 9.10
N GLN A 334 -20.41 -3.62 10.00
CA GLN A 334 -19.84 -4.92 10.37
C GLN A 334 -20.92 -5.88 10.90
N GLU A 335 -21.81 -5.40 11.78
CA GLU A 335 -22.91 -6.19 12.33
C GLU A 335 -23.94 -6.58 11.25
N LYS A 336 -24.32 -5.64 10.37
CA LYS A 336 -25.24 -5.93 9.26
C LYS A 336 -24.69 -7.00 8.32
N VAL A 337 -23.41 -6.93 7.97
CA VAL A 337 -22.75 -7.95 7.15
C VAL A 337 -22.71 -9.30 7.87
N ALA A 338 -22.35 -9.32 9.16
CA ALA A 338 -22.33 -10.56 9.93
C ALA A 338 -23.74 -11.20 10.03
N GLN A 339 -24.78 -10.39 10.20
CA GLN A 339 -26.16 -10.84 10.22
C GLN A 339 -26.59 -11.42 8.87
N GLU A 340 -26.33 -10.72 7.76
CA GLU A 340 -26.63 -11.21 6.41
C GLU A 340 -25.92 -12.55 6.14
N VAL A 341 -24.66 -12.70 6.56
CA VAL A 341 -23.90 -13.95 6.40
C VAL A 341 -24.57 -15.11 7.13
N ARG A 342 -25.05 -14.91 8.37
CA ARG A 342 -25.78 -15.95 9.12
C ARG A 342 -27.10 -16.33 8.45
N GLU A 343 -27.83 -15.35 7.93
CA GLU A 343 -29.11 -15.54 7.25
C GLU A 343 -28.93 -16.32 5.94
N ALA A 344 -28.00 -15.90 5.08
CA ALA A 344 -27.71 -16.52 3.79
C ALA A 344 -27.20 -17.97 3.92
N THR A 345 -26.46 -18.26 4.99
CA THR A 345 -25.96 -19.63 5.27
C THR A 345 -26.98 -20.49 6.01
N LYS A 346 -28.10 -19.92 6.46
CA LYS A 346 -29.20 -20.60 7.19
C LYS A 346 -28.74 -21.35 8.43
N ILE A 347 -27.68 -20.87 9.06
CA ILE A 347 -27.05 -21.53 10.20
C ILE A 347 -27.93 -21.40 11.43
N LYS A 348 -28.17 -22.53 12.11
CA LYS A 348 -28.85 -22.59 13.41
C LYS A 348 -27.91 -23.26 14.41
N GLY A 349 -27.43 -22.50 15.41
CA GLY A 349 -26.53 -22.99 16.46
C GLY A 349 -25.04 -22.73 16.20
N GLU A 350 -24.19 -23.30 17.05
CA GLU A 350 -22.74 -23.21 16.92
C GLU A 350 -22.26 -24.23 15.88
N LEU A 351 -21.54 -23.75 14.85
CA LEU A 351 -20.87 -24.59 13.86
C LEU A 351 -19.36 -24.47 14.02
N THR A 352 -18.64 -25.53 13.67
CA THR A 352 -17.19 -25.47 13.49
C THR A 352 -16.84 -24.62 12.26
N ILE A 353 -15.61 -24.10 12.22
CA ILE A 353 -15.10 -23.33 11.06
C ILE A 353 -15.21 -24.14 9.76
N ASP A 354 -14.91 -25.45 9.80
CA ASP A 354 -14.91 -26.30 8.62
C ASP A 354 -16.34 -26.55 8.10
N GLU A 355 -17.32 -26.74 8.99
CA GLU A 355 -18.74 -26.84 8.62
C GLU A 355 -19.28 -25.52 8.06
N PHE A 356 -18.89 -24.39 8.67
CA PHE A 356 -19.28 -23.07 8.19
C PHE A 356 -18.79 -22.83 6.76
N VAL A 357 -17.50 -23.03 6.47
CA VAL A 357 -17.00 -22.78 5.11
C VAL A 357 -17.63 -23.71 4.09
N ALA A 358 -18.01 -24.93 4.47
CA ALA A 358 -18.75 -25.85 3.60
C ALA A 358 -20.13 -25.29 3.20
N SER A 359 -20.78 -24.54 4.11
CA SER A 359 -22.09 -23.89 3.87
C SER A 359 -22.03 -22.67 2.93
N LEU A 360 -20.84 -22.15 2.61
CA LEU A 360 -20.66 -21.05 1.65
C LEU A 360 -20.82 -21.55 0.19
N THR A 361 -22.03 -21.95 -0.16
CA THR A 361 -22.40 -22.38 -1.52
C THR A 361 -22.54 -21.17 -2.45
N GLU A 362 -22.67 -21.42 -3.76
CA GLU A 362 -22.90 -20.35 -4.74
C GLU A 362 -24.21 -19.60 -4.45
N GLU A 363 -25.24 -20.32 -4.02
CA GLU A 363 -26.54 -19.75 -3.63
C GLU A 363 -26.39 -18.83 -2.41
N ALA A 364 -25.72 -19.29 -1.35
CA ALA A 364 -25.48 -18.46 -0.16
C ALA A 364 -24.67 -17.20 -0.50
N LEU A 365 -23.61 -17.32 -1.33
CA LEU A 365 -22.82 -16.16 -1.76
C LEU A 365 -23.62 -15.18 -2.62
N ASN A 366 -24.59 -15.66 -3.39
CA ASN A 366 -25.49 -14.83 -4.18
C ASN A 366 -26.53 -14.10 -3.32
N GLU A 367 -26.93 -14.64 -2.17
CA GLU A 367 -27.83 -13.95 -1.22
C GLU A 367 -27.13 -12.82 -0.45
N MET A 368 -25.80 -12.83 -0.33
CA MET A 368 -24.99 -11.82 0.37
C MET A 368 -24.85 -10.50 -0.43
N GLN A 369 -25.93 -9.75 -0.59
CA GLN A 369 -26.01 -8.51 -1.38
C GLN A 369 -25.36 -7.32 -0.66
N TYR A 370 -25.60 -7.16 0.64
CA TYR A 370 -25.05 -6.11 1.47
C TYR A 370 -23.53 -6.25 1.66
N LEU A 371 -23.02 -7.48 1.79
CA LEU A 371 -21.58 -7.76 1.76
C LEU A 371 -20.97 -7.39 0.40
N HIS A 372 -21.65 -7.70 -0.72
CA HIS A 372 -21.17 -7.30 -2.05
C HIS A 372 -21.12 -5.78 -2.20
N ALA A 373 -22.17 -5.09 -1.74
CA ALA A 373 -22.25 -3.64 -1.70
C ALA A 373 -21.12 -3.03 -0.82
N SER A 374 -20.85 -3.62 0.34
CA SER A 374 -19.81 -3.14 1.26
C SER A 374 -18.39 -3.32 0.70
N LEU A 375 -18.13 -4.45 0.02
CA LEU A 375 -16.88 -4.66 -0.72
C LEU A 375 -16.74 -3.68 -1.89
N THR A 376 -17.83 -3.41 -2.60
CA THR A 376 -17.82 -2.47 -3.74
C THR A 376 -17.63 -1.03 -3.27
N GLU A 377 -18.26 -0.63 -2.16
CA GLU A 377 -18.03 0.67 -1.53
C GLU A 377 -16.59 0.83 -1.01
N THR A 378 -16.01 -0.26 -0.51
CA THR A 378 -14.58 -0.29 -0.16
C THR A 378 -13.73 -0.04 -1.39
N LEU A 379 -14.00 -0.70 -2.52
CA LEU A 379 -13.28 -0.48 -3.78
C LEU A 379 -13.48 0.92 -4.36
N ARG A 380 -14.60 1.59 -4.07
CA ARG A 380 -14.85 2.98 -4.49
C ARG A 380 -13.91 3.93 -3.78
N LEU A 381 -13.78 3.80 -2.47
CA LEU A 381 -12.89 4.65 -1.67
C LEU A 381 -11.43 4.19 -1.73
N TYR A 382 -11.17 2.89 -1.78
CA TYR A 382 -9.82 2.33 -1.72
C TYR A 382 -9.61 1.30 -2.84
N PRO A 383 -9.66 1.72 -4.11
CA PRO A 383 -9.38 0.83 -5.24
C PRO A 383 -7.95 0.31 -5.16
N ALA A 384 -7.78 -1.00 -5.39
CA ALA A 384 -6.45 -1.63 -5.42
C ALA A 384 -5.51 -1.01 -6.47
N VAL A 385 -6.07 -0.49 -7.58
CA VAL A 385 -5.35 0.27 -8.59
C VAL A 385 -5.88 1.71 -8.58
N PRO A 386 -5.23 2.66 -7.87
CA PRO A 386 -5.75 4.01 -7.70
C PRO A 386 -5.63 4.90 -8.94
N LEU A 387 -4.82 4.48 -9.91
CA LEU A 387 -4.49 5.20 -11.13
C LEU A 387 -4.11 4.23 -12.25
N ASP A 388 -4.60 4.42 -13.47
CA ASP A 388 -4.18 3.66 -14.66
C ASP A 388 -3.65 4.61 -15.74
N VAL A 389 -2.56 4.20 -16.38
CA VAL A 389 -1.81 4.97 -17.38
C VAL A 389 -2.05 4.40 -18.77
N LYS A 390 -2.37 5.27 -19.73
CA LYS A 390 -2.39 5.01 -21.17
C LYS A 390 -1.44 5.91 -21.91
N HIS A 391 -0.79 5.39 -22.93
CA HIS A 391 0.00 6.15 -23.89
C HIS A 391 -0.86 6.56 -25.08
N CYS A 392 -0.87 7.84 -25.43
CA CYS A 392 -1.57 8.39 -26.58
C CYS A 392 -0.76 8.18 -27.87
N PHE A 393 -1.27 7.38 -28.81
CA PHE A 393 -0.54 7.02 -30.04
C PHE A 393 -0.61 8.07 -31.15
N SER A 394 -1.67 8.88 -31.16
CA SER A 394 -1.94 9.95 -32.13
C SER A 394 -2.65 11.11 -31.44
N ASP A 395 -2.40 12.34 -31.90
CA ASP A 395 -3.10 13.55 -31.42
C ASP A 395 -4.62 13.33 -31.39
N ASP A 396 -5.26 13.76 -30.31
CA ASP A 396 -6.70 13.57 -30.07
C ASP A 396 -7.27 14.75 -29.26
N THR A 397 -8.59 14.88 -29.26
CA THR A 397 -9.33 15.83 -28.41
C THR A 397 -10.30 15.03 -27.56
N LEU A 398 -10.14 15.12 -26.24
CA LEU A 398 -10.99 14.43 -25.28
C LEU A 398 -12.43 15.01 -25.30
N PRO A 399 -13.45 14.24 -24.86
CA PRO A 399 -14.85 14.72 -24.77
C PRO A 399 -15.06 16.04 -24.03
N ASP A 400 -14.22 16.36 -23.04
CA ASP A 400 -14.24 17.65 -22.34
C ASP A 400 -13.67 18.83 -23.14
N GLY A 401 -13.23 18.58 -24.38
CA GLY A 401 -12.70 19.57 -25.32
C GLY A 401 -11.22 19.86 -25.17
N PHE A 402 -10.51 19.16 -24.28
CA PHE A 402 -9.07 19.32 -24.15
C PHE A 402 -8.26 18.47 -25.15
N ASP A 403 -7.24 19.07 -25.73
CA ASP A 403 -6.33 18.41 -26.66
C ASP A 403 -5.26 17.59 -25.91
N VAL A 404 -4.98 16.39 -26.40
CA VAL A 404 -3.85 15.54 -25.98
C VAL A 404 -2.95 15.24 -27.18
N LYS A 405 -1.63 15.19 -26.97
CA LYS A 405 -0.68 14.93 -28.07
C LYS A 405 -0.19 13.51 -28.09
N LYS A 406 0.18 13.06 -29.28
CA LYS A 406 0.97 11.85 -29.45
C LYS A 406 2.18 11.88 -28.50
N GLY A 407 2.32 10.81 -27.72
CA GLY A 407 3.39 10.67 -26.73
C GLY A 407 3.03 11.11 -25.31
N ASP A 408 1.88 11.76 -25.11
CA ASP A 408 1.39 12.06 -23.76
C ASP A 408 0.94 10.79 -23.04
N LEU A 409 1.13 10.75 -21.72
CA LEU A 409 0.53 9.73 -20.86
C LEU A 409 -0.79 10.26 -20.31
N VAL A 410 -1.88 9.60 -20.68
CA VAL A 410 -3.24 9.95 -20.26
C VAL A 410 -3.68 8.98 -19.17
N ASN A 411 -4.07 9.53 -18.03
CA ASN A 411 -4.33 8.80 -16.79
C ASN A 411 -5.74 9.08 -16.32
N TYR A 412 -6.52 8.04 -16.07
CA TYR A 412 -7.75 8.18 -15.27
C TYR A 412 -7.50 7.66 -13.87
N GLN A 413 -8.19 8.24 -12.89
CA GLN A 413 -7.82 8.12 -11.49
C GLN A 413 -8.96 7.53 -10.66
N PRO A 414 -9.11 6.19 -10.58
CA PRO A 414 -10.15 5.55 -9.79
C PRO A 414 -10.25 6.07 -8.34
N TYR A 415 -9.13 6.34 -7.66
CA TYR A 415 -9.14 6.80 -6.26
C TYR A 415 -9.73 8.22 -6.10
N PRO A 416 -9.28 9.25 -6.87
CA PRO A 416 -9.97 10.53 -6.95
C PRO A 416 -11.42 10.42 -7.42
N MET A 417 -11.70 9.67 -8.50
CA MET A 417 -13.06 9.50 -9.03
C MET A 417 -14.03 8.97 -7.97
N GLY A 418 -13.55 8.07 -7.12
CA GLY A 418 -14.28 7.57 -5.96
C GLY A 418 -14.64 8.62 -4.92
N ARG A 419 -14.11 9.85 -4.97
CA ARG A 419 -14.36 10.93 -3.98
C ARG A 419 -14.95 12.20 -4.58
N MET A 420 -15.26 12.19 -5.87
CA MET A 420 -15.79 13.39 -6.54
C MET A 420 -17.28 13.58 -6.23
N GLN A 421 -17.62 14.73 -5.65
CA GLN A 421 -19.01 15.07 -5.33
C GLN A 421 -19.91 15.10 -6.56
N PHE A 422 -19.40 15.57 -7.72
CA PHE A 422 -20.18 15.59 -8.96
C PHE A 422 -20.51 14.18 -9.50
N LEU A 423 -19.83 13.13 -9.01
CA LEU A 423 -20.11 11.74 -9.36
C LEU A 423 -20.99 11.04 -8.30
N TRP A 424 -20.76 11.34 -7.02
CA TRP A 424 -21.31 10.54 -5.91
C TRP A 424 -22.24 11.29 -4.97
N GLY A 425 -22.40 12.61 -5.12
CA GLY A 425 -23.18 13.46 -4.22
C GLY A 425 -22.32 14.10 -3.13
N GLU A 426 -22.95 14.86 -2.22
CA GLU A 426 -22.25 15.54 -1.11
C GLU A 426 -21.56 14.56 -0.16
N ASP A 427 -22.12 13.36 -0.05
CA ASP A 427 -21.66 12.23 0.76
C ASP A 427 -20.62 11.34 0.04
N ALA A 428 -19.89 11.90 -0.93
CA ALA A 428 -18.91 11.16 -1.73
C ALA A 428 -17.78 10.54 -0.89
N GLU A 429 -17.45 11.11 0.26
CA GLU A 429 -16.39 10.59 1.13
C GLU A 429 -16.93 9.62 2.20
N ASP A 430 -18.25 9.53 2.36
CA ASP A 430 -18.88 8.65 3.32
C ASP A 430 -18.86 7.21 2.84
N PHE A 431 -18.49 6.30 3.73
CA PHE A 431 -18.62 4.86 3.51
C PHE A 431 -20.07 4.43 3.70
N ARG A 432 -20.81 4.32 2.60
CA ARG A 432 -22.23 3.93 2.61
C ARG A 432 -22.49 2.80 1.61
N PRO A 433 -22.47 1.52 2.05
CA PRO A 433 -22.83 0.38 1.22
C PRO A 433 -24.21 0.50 0.57
N GLU A 434 -25.17 1.13 1.24
CA GLU A 434 -26.55 1.32 0.76
C GLU A 434 -26.64 2.06 -0.58
N ARG A 435 -25.59 2.79 -0.98
CA ARG A 435 -25.49 3.45 -2.30
C ARG A 435 -25.56 2.47 -3.48
N TRP A 436 -25.19 1.23 -3.24
CA TRP A 436 -25.15 0.17 -4.24
C TRP A 436 -26.39 -0.70 -4.23
N LEU A 437 -27.42 -0.35 -3.46
CA LEU A 437 -28.62 -1.16 -3.28
C LEU A 437 -29.84 -0.41 -3.80
N ASN A 438 -30.77 -1.12 -4.43
CA ASN A 438 -32.10 -0.59 -4.73
C ASN A 438 -33.00 -0.65 -3.48
N SER A 439 -34.27 -0.24 -3.62
CA SER A 439 -35.27 -0.28 -2.54
C SER A 439 -35.52 -1.67 -1.96
N ASP A 440 -35.24 -2.73 -2.72
CA ASP A 440 -35.44 -4.12 -2.32
C ASP A 440 -34.17 -4.73 -1.68
N GLY A 441 -33.10 -3.94 -1.51
CA GLY A 441 -31.82 -4.42 -0.96
C GLY A 441 -30.99 -5.23 -1.96
N VAL A 442 -31.32 -5.20 -3.25
CA VAL A 442 -30.57 -5.90 -4.31
C VAL A 442 -29.45 -5.00 -4.83
N PHE A 443 -28.27 -5.58 -5.03
CA PHE A 443 -27.12 -4.86 -5.57
C PHE A 443 -27.35 -4.38 -7.00
N VAL A 444 -27.07 -3.10 -7.23
CA VAL A 444 -27.12 -2.45 -8.55
C VAL A 444 -25.73 -1.92 -8.88
N PRO A 445 -25.06 -2.44 -9.92
CA PRO A 445 -23.76 -1.95 -10.33
C PRO A 445 -23.86 -0.57 -11.00
N GLU A 446 -22.85 0.25 -10.78
CA GLU A 446 -22.67 1.52 -11.50
C GLU A 446 -21.96 1.32 -12.84
N SER A 447 -22.03 2.34 -13.69
CA SER A 447 -21.26 2.37 -14.93
C SER A 447 -19.76 2.14 -14.66
N PRO A 448 -19.08 1.25 -15.40
CA PRO A 448 -17.65 0.99 -15.23
C PRO A 448 -16.77 2.20 -15.61
N PHE A 449 -17.35 3.21 -16.27
CA PHE A 449 -16.67 4.47 -16.58
C PHE A 449 -16.82 5.51 -15.46
N LYS A 450 -17.84 5.37 -14.60
CA LYS A 450 -17.99 6.12 -13.34
C LYS A 450 -17.22 5.47 -12.20
N PHE A 451 -17.20 4.13 -12.17
CA PHE A 451 -16.52 3.30 -11.18
C PHE A 451 -15.51 2.34 -11.85
N PRO A 452 -14.32 2.83 -12.26
CA PRO A 452 -13.34 2.05 -13.01
C PRO A 452 -12.41 1.18 -12.14
N ALA A 453 -12.83 0.72 -10.95
CA ALA A 453 -11.99 -0.10 -10.06
C ALA A 453 -11.56 -1.44 -10.70
N PHE A 454 -12.38 -1.98 -11.60
CA PHE A 454 -12.08 -3.17 -12.40
C PHE A 454 -11.77 -2.84 -13.87
N GLN A 455 -11.42 -1.59 -14.18
CA GLN A 455 -11.27 -1.10 -15.55
C GLN A 455 -12.59 -1.18 -16.34
N ALA A 456 -12.54 -0.86 -17.63
CA ALA A 456 -13.69 -0.91 -18.53
C ALA A 456 -13.28 -1.26 -19.96
N GLY A 457 -14.28 -1.46 -20.83
CA GLY A 457 -14.05 -1.72 -22.25
C GLY A 457 -13.30 -3.03 -22.52
N PRO A 458 -12.54 -3.13 -23.65
CA PRO A 458 -11.85 -4.36 -24.04
C PRO A 458 -10.83 -4.87 -23.00
N ARG A 459 -10.32 -4.00 -22.13
CA ARG A 459 -9.35 -4.31 -21.07
C ARG A 459 -9.96 -4.48 -19.67
N ILE A 460 -11.28 -4.62 -19.55
CA ILE A 460 -11.95 -4.89 -18.26
C ILE A 460 -11.33 -6.10 -17.53
N CYS A 461 -11.23 -6.06 -16.20
CA CYS A 461 -10.60 -7.13 -15.41
C CYS A 461 -11.24 -8.50 -15.68
N LEU A 462 -10.44 -9.50 -16.07
CA LEU A 462 -10.91 -10.88 -16.26
C LEU A 462 -11.31 -11.54 -14.94
N GLY A 463 -10.58 -11.20 -13.87
CA GLY A 463 -10.76 -11.79 -12.55
C GLY A 463 -11.82 -11.10 -11.70
N LYS A 464 -12.67 -10.22 -12.23
CA LYS A 464 -13.64 -9.45 -11.42
C LYS A 464 -14.54 -10.36 -10.57
N GLU A 465 -15.24 -11.29 -11.21
CA GLU A 465 -16.16 -12.21 -10.54
C GLU A 465 -15.42 -13.17 -9.58
N PHE A 466 -14.23 -13.58 -9.99
CA PHE A 466 -13.33 -14.41 -9.19
C PHE A 466 -12.88 -13.71 -7.90
N ALA A 467 -12.50 -12.43 -8.00
CA ALA A 467 -12.09 -11.60 -6.88
C ALA A 467 -13.25 -11.39 -5.91
N TYR A 468 -14.45 -11.00 -6.38
CA TYR A 468 -15.61 -10.85 -5.50
C TYR A 468 -15.96 -12.14 -4.77
N ARG A 469 -15.88 -13.30 -5.44
CA ARG A 469 -16.10 -14.59 -4.83
C ARG A 469 -15.09 -14.88 -3.72
N GLN A 470 -13.80 -14.70 -3.99
CA GLN A 470 -12.75 -14.88 -3.00
C GLN A 470 -12.94 -13.94 -1.80
N MET A 471 -13.19 -12.66 -2.07
CA MET A 471 -13.42 -11.66 -1.02
C MET A 471 -14.64 -11.98 -0.16
N LYS A 472 -15.76 -12.38 -0.78
CA LYS A 472 -16.97 -12.79 -0.05
C LYS A 472 -16.72 -13.99 0.86
N ILE A 473 -16.06 -15.03 0.35
CA ILE A 473 -15.75 -16.24 1.15
C ILE A 473 -14.89 -15.88 2.37
N PHE A 474 -13.84 -15.08 2.17
CA PHE A 474 -12.95 -14.64 3.25
C PHE A 474 -13.68 -13.76 4.26
N ALA A 475 -14.39 -12.74 3.79
CA ALA A 475 -15.16 -11.83 4.64
C ALA A 475 -16.24 -12.57 5.44
N ALA A 476 -17.05 -13.40 4.79
CA ALA A 476 -18.11 -14.17 5.44
C ALA A 476 -17.56 -15.11 6.51
N THR A 477 -16.47 -15.83 6.21
CA THR A 477 -15.80 -16.70 7.18
C THR A 477 -15.34 -15.92 8.39
N LEU A 478 -14.61 -14.82 8.20
CA LEU A 478 -14.05 -14.07 9.31
C LEU A 478 -15.12 -13.34 10.14
N LEU A 479 -16.15 -12.78 9.50
CA LEU A 479 -17.21 -12.03 10.19
C LEU A 479 -18.25 -12.93 10.87
N CYS A 480 -18.34 -14.21 10.49
CA CYS A 480 -19.16 -15.17 11.23
C CYS A 480 -18.58 -15.46 12.64
N PHE A 481 -17.25 -15.56 12.73
CA PHE A 481 -16.57 -16.00 13.95
C PHE A 481 -15.93 -14.87 14.77
N PHE A 482 -15.62 -13.73 14.16
CA PHE A 482 -14.86 -12.67 14.81
C PHE A 482 -15.52 -11.29 14.67
N LYS A 483 -15.31 -10.47 15.70
CA LYS A 483 -15.57 -9.04 15.65
C LYS A 483 -14.23 -8.30 15.67
N PHE A 484 -13.98 -7.52 14.65
CA PHE A 484 -12.73 -6.78 14.48
C PHE A 484 -12.85 -5.38 15.08
N LYS A 485 -11.79 -4.94 15.76
CA LYS A 485 -11.61 -3.60 16.33
C LYS A 485 -10.20 -3.10 16.06
N MET A 486 -10.03 -1.78 15.91
CA MET A 486 -8.70 -1.18 15.80
C MET A 486 -7.98 -1.18 17.15
N TRP A 487 -6.68 -1.45 17.13
CA TRP A 487 -5.84 -1.44 18.34
C TRP A 487 -5.89 -0.11 19.10
N GLU A 488 -5.89 1.02 18.39
CA GLU A 488 -5.87 2.35 19.02
C GLU A 488 -7.08 2.57 19.95
N GLU A 489 -8.24 2.02 19.61
CA GLU A 489 -9.47 2.11 20.43
C GLU A 489 -9.34 1.28 21.72
N MET A 490 -8.74 0.08 21.65
CA MET A 490 -8.45 -0.74 22.83
C MET A 490 -7.39 -0.10 23.74
N SER A 491 -6.43 0.63 23.16
CA SER A 491 -5.40 1.34 23.92
C SER A 491 -5.99 2.52 24.69
N THR A 492 -6.96 3.25 24.12
CA THR A 492 -7.69 4.32 24.83
C THR A 492 -8.66 3.80 25.90
N GLU A 493 -9.14 2.56 25.78
CA GLU A 493 -9.91 1.91 26.86
C GLU A 493 -8.99 1.45 28.00
N LYS A 494 -7.77 0.97 27.71
CA LYS A 494 -6.78 0.53 28.71
C LYS A 494 -6.00 1.67 29.36
N GLN A 495 -5.65 2.72 28.61
CA GLN A 495 -5.13 3.98 29.14
C GLN A 495 -6.35 4.85 29.51
N GLY A 496 -6.85 4.70 30.75
CA GLY A 496 -8.07 5.37 31.23
C GLY A 496 -8.22 6.79 30.68
N ARG A 497 -9.39 7.07 30.08
CA ARG A 497 -9.78 8.33 29.40
C ARG A 497 -8.94 9.53 29.87
N LYS A 498 -7.87 9.85 29.15
CA LYS A 498 -7.25 11.18 29.27
C LYS A 498 -8.36 12.17 28.92
N ARG A 499 -8.74 13.01 29.90
CA ARG A 499 -9.84 13.97 29.72
C ARG A 499 -9.56 14.82 28.48
N GLU A 500 -10.56 15.02 27.64
CA GLU A 500 -10.50 15.73 26.35
C GLU A 500 -9.75 17.07 26.44
N ARG A 501 -9.97 17.82 27.52
CA ARG A 501 -9.24 19.06 27.85
C ARG A 501 -7.72 18.93 27.88
N LEU A 502 -7.18 17.79 28.33
CA LEU A 502 -5.73 17.54 28.34
C LEU A 502 -5.19 17.27 26.92
N LEU A 503 -6.02 16.72 26.04
CA LEU A 503 -5.65 16.45 24.65
C LEU A 503 -5.72 17.72 23.80
N GLU A 504 -6.73 18.57 24.01
CA GLU A 504 -6.87 19.87 23.35
C GLU A 504 -5.73 20.84 23.72
N SER A 505 -5.20 20.73 24.94
CA SER A 505 -4.15 21.61 25.45
C SER A 505 -2.74 21.14 25.12
N ASP A 506 -2.58 20.01 24.42
CA ASP A 506 -1.30 19.46 23.98
C ASP A 506 -0.86 20.12 22.66
N PRO A 507 0.27 20.87 22.64
CA PRO A 507 0.77 21.54 21.43
C PRO A 507 1.16 20.55 20.33
N VAL A 508 1.37 19.28 20.68
CA VAL A 508 1.60 18.19 19.73
C VAL A 508 0.67 17.05 20.13
N TYR A 509 -0.63 17.24 19.84
CA TYR A 509 -1.75 16.33 20.14
C TYR A 509 -1.36 14.88 20.42
N LYS A 510 -1.63 14.42 21.64
CA LYS A 510 -1.36 13.08 22.19
C LYS A 510 0.12 12.72 22.34
N LYS A 511 1.07 13.59 22.04
CA LYS A 511 2.51 13.25 22.04
C LYS A 511 3.27 13.83 23.23
N ILE A 512 2.82 14.93 23.82
CA ILE A 512 3.56 15.63 24.88
C ILE A 512 2.77 15.59 26.20
N PRO A 513 3.42 15.28 27.34
CA PRO A 513 2.80 15.43 28.65
C PRO A 513 2.43 16.88 28.95
N VAL A 514 1.25 17.11 29.52
CA VAL A 514 0.72 18.45 29.83
C VAL A 514 0.23 18.51 31.28
N LEU A 515 0.64 19.54 32.02
CA LEU A 515 0.05 20.00 33.27
C LEU A 515 -0.76 21.27 32.99
N ILE A 516 -1.99 21.37 33.49
CA ILE A 516 -2.78 22.60 33.39
C ILE A 516 -2.80 23.29 34.76
N HIS A 517 -2.24 24.49 34.85
CA HIS A 517 -2.31 25.33 36.06
C HIS A 517 -3.01 26.66 35.71
N ASN A 518 -4.10 26.98 36.41
CA ASN A 518 -4.91 28.19 36.18
C ASN A 518 -5.36 28.37 34.71
N GLY A 519 -5.74 27.27 34.05
CA GLY A 519 -6.19 27.27 32.66
C GLY A 519 -5.09 27.43 31.61
N ARG A 520 -3.81 27.45 32.01
CA ARG A 520 -2.66 27.53 31.10
C ARG A 520 -1.92 26.19 31.05
N PRO A 521 -1.60 25.66 29.85
CA PRO A 521 -0.84 24.43 29.73
C PRO A 521 0.67 24.68 29.95
N ILE A 522 1.28 23.82 30.76
CA ILE A 522 2.73 23.62 30.86
C ILE A 522 3.01 22.27 30.21
N CYS A 523 3.88 22.26 29.21
CA CYS A 523 4.13 21.11 28.35
C CYS A 523 5.57 20.61 28.55
N GLU A 524 5.79 19.31 28.32
CA GLU A 524 7.06 18.59 28.54
C GLU A 524 7.29 18.23 30.02
N SER A 525 7.61 16.96 30.28
CA SER A 525 7.70 16.42 31.64
C SER A 525 8.70 17.15 32.54
N MET A 526 9.88 17.49 32.03
CA MET A 526 10.92 18.14 32.83
C MET A 526 10.59 19.61 33.05
N ILE A 527 10.03 20.30 32.06
CA ILE A 527 9.52 21.66 32.24
C ILE A 527 8.41 21.69 33.29
N ILE A 528 7.52 20.68 33.31
CA ILE A 528 6.49 20.53 34.33
C ILE A 528 7.11 20.36 35.73
N VAL A 529 8.15 19.54 35.88
CA VAL A 529 8.83 19.35 37.17
C VAL A 529 9.51 20.65 37.64
N ASP A 530 10.22 21.35 36.75
CA ASP A 530 10.84 22.66 37.03
C ASP A 530 9.77 23.68 37.49
N TYR A 531 8.67 23.75 36.74
CA TYR A 531 7.54 24.63 37.06
C TYR A 531 6.90 24.29 38.41
N ILE A 532 6.76 23.00 38.75
CA ILE A 532 6.21 22.59 40.04
C ILE A 532 7.14 23.01 41.18
N ASP A 533 8.45 22.82 41.01
CA ASP A 533 9.48 23.18 42.00
C ASP A 533 9.47 24.71 42.27
N GLU A 534 9.36 25.52 41.21
CA GLU A 534 9.31 26.97 41.31
C GLU A 534 8.00 27.48 41.95
N VAL A 535 6.85 26.87 41.62
CA VAL A 535 5.53 27.36 42.05
C VAL A 535 5.13 26.85 43.44
N TRP A 536 5.49 25.62 43.81
CA TRP A 536 5.14 25.00 45.10
C TRP A 536 6.37 24.83 46.01
N ASN A 537 7.18 25.88 46.12
CA ASN A 537 8.46 25.95 46.82
C ASN A 537 8.42 25.85 48.38
N ARG A 538 7.34 25.34 48.97
CA ARG A 538 7.20 25.22 50.44
C ARG A 538 7.95 24.02 51.05
N GLY A 539 8.69 23.26 50.25
CA GLY A 539 9.45 22.07 50.64
C GLY A 539 10.90 22.09 50.15
N ALA A 540 11.56 20.93 50.15
CA ALA A 540 12.90 20.78 49.60
C ALA A 540 12.90 21.04 48.09
N SER A 541 13.71 22.02 47.65
CA SER A 541 13.85 22.41 46.24
C SER A 541 14.63 21.36 45.47
N LEU A 542 14.10 20.93 44.32
CA LEU A 542 14.77 20.01 43.40
C LEU A 542 15.90 20.71 42.64
N LEU A 543 15.76 22.01 42.38
CA LEU A 543 16.79 22.82 41.77
C LEU A 543 17.68 23.52 42.82
N PRO A 544 19.01 23.59 42.58
CA PRO A 544 19.90 24.37 43.41
C PRO A 544 19.53 25.86 43.47
N SER A 545 19.74 26.47 44.64
CA SER A 545 19.56 27.92 44.84
C SER A 545 20.63 28.73 44.12
N ASP A 546 21.86 28.22 44.06
CA ASP A 546 22.98 28.84 43.34
C ASP A 546 22.73 28.84 41.80
N PRO A 547 22.91 29.98 41.11
CA PRO A 547 22.65 30.08 39.67
C PRO A 547 23.53 29.18 38.79
N TYR A 548 24.79 28.96 39.17
CA TYR A 548 25.72 28.14 38.40
C TYR A 548 25.36 26.65 38.55
N ASP A 549 25.10 26.21 39.78
CA ASP A 549 24.68 24.83 40.03
C ASP A 549 23.31 24.52 39.42
N ARG A 550 22.39 25.49 39.42
CA ARG A 550 21.10 25.38 38.73
C ARG A 550 21.26 25.21 37.22
N ALA A 551 22.14 25.99 36.60
CA ALA A 551 22.43 25.88 35.18
C ALA A 551 23.02 24.51 34.83
N ASN A 552 23.92 24.00 35.67
CA ASN A 552 24.48 22.65 35.52
C ASN A 552 23.41 21.56 35.65
N ALA A 553 22.52 21.66 36.64
CA ALA A 553 21.42 20.71 36.80
C ALA A 553 20.51 20.67 35.56
N ARG A 554 20.15 21.83 35.00
CA ARG A 554 19.35 21.92 33.77
C ARG A 554 20.07 21.34 32.56
N PHE A 555 21.37 21.60 32.41
CA PHE A 555 22.20 21.03 31.34
C PHE A 555 22.20 19.50 31.39
N TRP A 556 22.49 18.91 32.55
CA TRP A 556 22.55 17.46 32.69
C TRP A 556 21.20 16.80 32.48
N THR A 557 20.12 17.38 32.98
CA THR A 557 18.75 16.91 32.69
C THR A 557 18.46 16.92 31.19
N ALA A 558 18.77 18.03 30.49
CA ALA A 558 18.56 18.12 29.05
C ALA A 558 19.42 17.11 28.26
N TYR A 559 20.67 16.90 28.69
CA TYR A 559 21.56 15.90 28.10
C TYR A 559 21.03 14.47 28.26
N ILE A 560 20.53 14.12 29.46
CA ILE A 560 19.91 12.82 29.74
C ILE A 560 18.67 12.61 28.86
N ASP A 561 17.86 13.67 28.65
CA ASP A 561 16.64 13.62 27.85
C ASP A 561 16.90 13.63 26.32
N ASP A 562 17.92 14.32 25.84
CA ASP A 562 18.28 14.28 24.42
C ASP A 562 18.75 12.87 24.01
N LYS A 563 19.56 12.23 24.86
CA LYS A 563 19.95 10.82 24.69
C LYS A 563 18.79 9.83 24.77
N ARG A 564 17.62 10.24 25.26
CA ARG A 564 16.34 9.49 25.15
C ARG A 564 15.74 9.58 23.74
N THR A 565 15.84 10.75 23.10
CA THR A 565 15.04 11.14 21.93
C THR A 565 15.65 10.68 20.61
N GLU A 566 16.98 10.64 20.50
CA GLU A 566 17.72 10.12 19.32
C GLU A 566 17.32 8.69 18.89
N ARG A 567 16.61 7.91 19.72
CA ARG A 567 16.29 6.50 19.42
C ARG A 567 14.83 6.07 19.47
N ARG A 568 13.86 6.96 19.78
CA ARG A 568 12.44 6.66 19.50
C ARG A 568 12.19 6.48 17.98
N THR A 569 13.10 6.97 17.14
CA THR A 569 13.13 6.86 15.68
C THR A 569 13.72 5.55 15.14
N GLN A 570 14.43 4.75 15.95
CA GLN A 570 14.95 3.43 15.56
C GLN A 570 14.21 2.33 16.34
N GLY A 571 13.16 1.76 15.73
CA GLY A 571 12.17 0.87 16.37
C GLY A 571 12.70 -0.44 16.97
N GLY A 572 13.30 -0.39 18.17
CA GLY A 572 13.61 -1.56 18.97
C GLY A 572 13.51 -1.25 20.47
N ARG A 573 12.36 -1.54 21.10
CA ARG A 573 12.03 -0.99 22.42
C ARG A 573 12.74 -1.60 23.63
N ASN A 574 13.28 -2.83 23.59
CA ASN A 574 13.76 -3.47 24.84
C ASN A 574 15.26 -3.83 24.91
N ARG A 575 15.94 -4.23 23.83
CA ARG A 575 17.34 -4.71 23.94
C ARG A 575 18.40 -3.61 24.02
N THR A 576 18.09 -2.39 23.58
CA THR A 576 19.08 -1.31 23.46
C THR A 576 19.13 -0.40 24.69
N CYS A 577 18.07 -0.36 25.51
CA CYS A 577 18.01 0.46 26.73
C CYS A 577 19.01 -0.03 27.79
N VAL A 578 19.18 -1.35 27.91
CA VAL A 578 20.08 -2.01 28.87
C VAL A 578 21.57 -1.65 28.66
N ARG A 579 22.00 -1.38 27.41
CA ARG A 579 23.41 -1.04 27.11
C ARG A 579 23.82 0.39 27.47
N LEU A 580 22.87 1.29 27.69
CA LEU A 580 23.12 2.73 27.95
C LEU A 580 23.10 3.06 29.45
N VAL A 581 22.50 2.21 30.28
CA VAL A 581 22.44 2.44 31.73
C VAL A 581 23.84 2.53 32.35
N PRO A 582 24.81 1.64 32.04
CA PRO A 582 26.16 1.75 32.60
C PRO A 582 26.90 3.03 32.19
N GLN A 583 26.64 3.57 31.00
CA GLN A 583 27.27 4.82 30.53
C GLN A 583 26.67 6.05 31.21
N LEU A 584 25.37 6.01 31.52
CA LEU A 584 24.72 7.06 32.29
C LEU A 584 25.07 6.97 33.77
N GLU A 585 25.26 5.77 34.33
CA GLU A 585 25.83 5.54 35.67
C GLU A 585 27.24 6.09 35.77
N GLU A 586 28.12 5.76 34.82
CA GLU A 586 29.50 6.27 34.81
C GLU A 586 29.56 7.80 34.68
N ALA A 587 28.71 8.38 33.82
CA ALA A 587 28.59 9.83 33.71
C ALA A 587 28.05 10.44 35.02
N PHE A 588 27.10 9.78 35.67
CA PHE A 588 26.53 10.20 36.94
C PHE A 588 27.59 10.17 38.06
N GLU A 589 28.32 9.08 38.25
CA GLU A 589 29.40 8.95 39.24
C GLU A 589 30.49 10.02 39.06
N LYS A 590 30.89 10.28 37.81
CA LYS A 590 31.87 11.32 37.50
C LYS A 590 31.36 12.72 37.83
N CYS A 591 30.06 12.97 37.68
CA CYS A 591 29.47 14.29 37.88
C CYS A 591 29.00 14.56 39.31
N SER A 592 28.58 13.51 40.05
CA SER A 592 28.17 13.63 41.46
C SER A 592 29.34 13.85 42.41
N LYS A 593 30.58 13.78 41.90
CA LYS A 593 31.84 13.95 42.67
C LYS A 593 31.91 13.02 43.89
N GLY A 594 31.38 11.80 43.74
CA GLY A 594 31.38 10.78 44.80
C GLY A 594 30.24 10.90 45.82
N LYS A 595 29.21 11.71 45.57
CA LYS A 595 27.99 11.81 46.40
C LYS A 595 26.88 10.88 45.87
N GLU A 596 25.94 10.50 46.76
CA GLU A 596 24.83 9.58 46.44
C GLU A 596 23.84 10.17 45.41
N PHE A 597 23.58 11.48 45.46
CA PHE A 597 22.72 12.20 44.52
C PHE A 597 23.43 13.41 43.90
N PHE A 598 22.91 13.92 42.77
CA PHE A 598 23.46 15.13 42.12
C PHE A 598 23.36 16.36 43.03
N GLY A 599 22.33 16.41 43.90
CA GLY A 599 22.15 17.41 44.95
C GLY A 599 22.94 17.15 46.25
N GLY A 600 23.75 16.10 46.29
CA GLY A 600 24.46 15.64 47.50
C GLY A 600 23.66 14.58 48.25
N ASP A 601 23.21 14.91 49.46
CA ASP A 601 22.46 13.98 50.33
C ASP A 601 20.96 13.96 50.02
N ASN A 602 20.50 14.81 49.09
CA ASN A 602 19.11 14.95 48.68
C ASN A 602 18.94 14.71 47.18
N ILE A 603 17.80 14.11 46.81
CA ILE A 603 17.37 13.91 45.42
C ILE A 603 17.18 15.27 44.75
N GLY A 604 17.94 15.54 43.69
CA GLY A 604 17.85 16.75 42.88
C GLY A 604 17.11 16.56 41.56
N TYR A 605 17.02 17.65 40.81
CA TYR A 605 16.39 17.70 39.49
C TYR A 605 16.98 16.71 38.46
N PRO A 606 18.32 16.52 38.36
CA PRO A 606 18.90 15.50 37.47
C PRO A 606 18.60 14.06 37.92
N ASP A 607 18.51 13.84 39.24
CA ASP A 607 18.22 12.53 39.82
C ASP A 607 16.79 12.07 39.48
N ASN A 608 15.81 12.98 39.38
CA ASN A 608 14.47 12.65 38.91
C ASN A 608 14.43 12.24 37.43
N ALA A 609 15.21 12.92 36.58
CA ALA A 609 15.32 12.58 35.16
C ALA A 609 15.95 11.18 34.98
N LEU A 610 16.96 10.85 35.77
CA LEU A 610 17.66 9.55 35.72
C LEU A 610 16.89 8.43 36.44
N GLY A 611 16.38 8.68 37.64
CA GLY A 611 15.74 7.71 38.54
C GLY A 611 14.46 7.11 37.97
N SER A 612 13.66 7.92 37.27
CA SER A 612 12.49 7.46 36.52
C SER A 612 12.83 6.37 35.48
N ARG A 613 14.08 6.31 35.00
CA ARG A 613 14.56 5.33 34.01
C ARG A 613 15.00 4.02 34.66
N PHE A 614 15.61 4.06 35.84
CA PHE A 614 16.09 2.88 36.58
C PHE A 614 14.96 1.92 36.98
N ALA A 615 13.84 2.48 37.45
CA ALA A 615 12.68 1.70 37.86
C ALA A 615 12.09 0.88 36.69
N TRP A 616 12.10 1.44 35.47
CA TRP A 616 11.60 0.75 34.27
C TRP A 616 12.58 -0.27 33.70
N VAL A 617 13.90 -0.02 33.78
CA VAL A 617 14.91 -0.97 33.27
C VAL A 617 15.11 -2.16 34.19
N ARG A 618 14.98 -2.01 35.52
CA ARG A 618 15.04 -3.16 36.46
C ARG A 618 13.76 -4.01 36.48
N ALA A 619 12.64 -3.47 36.00
CA ALA A 619 11.35 -4.17 35.92
C ALA A 619 11.13 -4.92 34.60
N ALA A 620 12.03 -4.76 33.62
CA ALA A 620 11.99 -5.39 32.30
C ALA A 620 13.17 -6.37 32.13
#